data_AF-X1H0F3-F1
#
_entry.id   AF-X1H0F3-F1
#
_cell.length_a   1.000
_cell.length_b   1.000
_cell.length_c   1.000
_cell.angle_alpha   90.00
_cell.angle_beta   90.00
_cell.angle_gamma   90.00
#
_symmetry.space_group_name_H-M   'P 1'
#
loop_
_entity.id
_entity.type
_entity.pdbx_description
1 polymer ?
#
loop_
_entity_poly.entity_id
_entity_poly.type
_entity_poly.pdbx_seq_one_letter_code
_entity_poly.pdbx_strand_id
1 'polypeptide(L)' 'LGQVKRIELEQLSDERYLVIIDKIYPTPEKYPRRPGVPERRPI' A
#
# COMPACT_ATOMS: atom_id res chain seq x y z
N LEU A 1 -9.42 1.44 -7.03
CA LEU A 1 -8.05 0.96 -6.78
C LEU A 1 -7.19 1.51 -7.89
N GLY A 2 -6.26 2.40 -7.55
CA GLY A 2 -5.30 2.93 -8.50
C GLY A 2 -4.45 1.79 -9.04
N GLN A 3 -4.10 1.89 -10.30
CA GLN A 3 -3.48 0.88 -11.15
C GLN A 3 -2.52 -0.12 -10.44
N VAL A 4 -2.66 -1.40 -10.78
CA VAL A 4 -1.68 -2.45 -10.45
C VAL A 4 -0.90 -2.80 -11.70
N LYS A 5 0.43 -2.74 -11.65
CA LYS A 5 1.32 -3.12 -12.76
C LYS A 5 2.18 -4.30 -12.35
N ARG A 6 2.17 -5.38 -13.13
CA ARG A 6 3.19 -6.42 -13.01
C ARG A 6 4.52 -5.88 -13.52
N ILE A 7 5.59 -6.10 -12.78
CA ILE A 7 6.95 -5.71 -13.17
C ILE A 7 7.83 -6.94 -13.21
N GLU A 8 8.64 -7.03 -14.27
CA GLU A 8 9.71 -8.03 -14.37
C GLU A 8 10.99 -7.39 -13.86
N LEU A 9 11.70 -8.08 -12.95
CA LEU A 9 12.99 -7.64 -12.46
C LEU A 9 14.01 -8.72 -12.84
N GLU A 10 14.93 -8.39 -13.75
CA GLU A 10 15.86 -9.34 -14.38
C GLU A 10 16.69 -10.16 -13.38
N GLN A 11 16.92 -9.63 -12.18
CA GLN A 11 17.72 -10.28 -11.12
C GLN A 11 16.88 -11.05 -10.09
N LEU A 12 15.55 -11.04 -10.23
CA LEU A 12 14.61 -11.62 -9.27
C LEU A 12 13.63 -12.52 -10.02
N SER A 13 13.65 -13.81 -9.70
CA SER A 13 12.80 -14.83 -10.35
C SER A 13 11.33 -14.76 -9.96
N ASP A 14 11.00 -13.98 -8.93
CA ASP A 14 9.66 -13.96 -8.34
C ASP A 14 8.79 -12.87 -8.96
N GLU A 15 7.48 -13.13 -9.05
CA GLU A 15 6.52 -12.15 -9.54
C GLU A 15 6.40 -10.95 -8.60
N ARG A 16 6.46 -9.74 -9.17
CA ARG A 16 6.29 -8.50 -8.42
C ARG A 16 5.25 -7.59 -9.04
N TYR A 17 4.57 -6.86 -8.16
CA TYR A 17 3.48 -5.96 -8.54
C TYR A 17 3.69 -4.59 -7.91
N LEU A 18 3.57 -3.55 -8.72
CA LEU A 18 3.52 -2.17 -8.29
C LEU A 18 2.05 -1.79 -8.09
N VAL A 19 1.67 -1.52 -6.83
CA VAL A 19 0.34 -1.01 -6.47
C VAL A 19 0.43 0.51 -6.32
N ILE A 20 -0.18 1.24 -7.25
CA ILE A 20 -0.14 2.71 -7.27
C ILE A 20 -1.37 3.25 -6.54
N ILE A 21 -1.16 4.05 -5.49
CA ILE A 21 -2.23 4.65 -4.70
C ILE A 21 -2.07 6.16 -4.71
N ASP A 22 -3.03 6.85 -5.34
CA ASP A 22 -3.03 8.32 -5.41
C ASP A 22 -3.51 8.94 -4.11
N LYS A 23 -2.82 10.00 -3.66
CA LYS A 23 -3.24 10.81 -2.51
C LYS A 23 -4.23 11.89 -2.97
N ILE A 24 -5.50 11.50 -3.13
CA ILE A 24 -6.56 12.38 -3.68
C ILE A 24 -7.19 13.36 -2.67
N TYR A 25 -6.94 13.18 -1.37
CA TYR A 25 -7.51 14.02 -0.30
C TYR A 25 -6.61 14.01 0.94
N PRO A 26 -6.61 15.05 1.80
CA PRO A 26 -5.93 15.02 3.09
C PRO A 26 -6.27 13.79 3.94
N THR A 27 -5.29 13.29 4.69
CA THR A 27 -5.52 12.15 5.60
C THR A 27 -6.41 12.63 6.77
N PRO A 28 -7.53 11.95 7.08
CA PRO A 28 -8.36 12.31 8.24
C PRO A 28 -7.57 12.26 9.55
N GLU A 29 -7.87 13.17 10.49
CA GLU A 29 -7.16 13.30 11.78
C GLU A 29 -7.16 12.02 12.63
N LYS A 30 -8.17 11.15 12.45
CA LYS A 30 -8.24 9.84 13.13
C LYS A 30 -7.14 8.86 12.72
N TYR A 31 -6.31 9.19 11.73
CA TYR A 31 -5.21 8.37 11.25
C TYR A 31 -3.84 9.07 11.40
N PRO A 32 -2.77 8.30 11.66
CA PRO A 32 -2.79 6.86 11.94
C PRO A 32 -3.47 6.57 13.29
N ARG A 33 -4.04 5.36 13.42
CA ARG A 33 -4.49 4.89 14.74
C ARG A 33 -3.29 4.69 15.67
N ARG A 34 -3.56 4.47 16.96
CA ARG A 34 -2.52 4.22 17.98
C ARG A 34 -1.53 3.14 17.50
N PRO A 35 -0.22 3.25 17.83
CA PRO A 35 0.77 2.24 17.48
C PRO A 35 0.33 0.81 17.86
N GLY A 36 0.60 -0.15 16.97
CA GLY A 36 0.17 -1.55 17.12
C GLY A 36 -1.31 -1.83 16.78
N VAL A 37 -2.20 -0.82 16.79
CA VAL A 37 -3.62 -1.01 16.39
C VAL A 37 -3.77 -1.31 14.89
N PRO A 38 -3.04 -0.66 13.95
CA PRO A 38 -3.09 -0.99 12.53
C PRO A 38 -2.79 -2.46 12.22
N GLU A 39 -1.80 -3.04 12.90
CA GLU A 39 -1.43 -4.45 12.76
C GLU A 39 -2.45 -5.38 13.41
N ARG A 40 -2.85 -5.11 14.66
CA ARG A 40 -3.79 -5.98 15.41
C ARG A 40 -5.22 -5.95 14.85
N ARG A 41 -5.64 -4.84 14.24
CA ARG A 41 -6.99 -4.66 13.69
C ARG A 41 -6.90 -3.86 12.39
N PRO A 42 -6.63 -4.46 11.22
CA PRO A 42 -6.58 -3.76 9.94
C PRO A 42 -7.88 -3.01 9.61
N ILE A 43 -7.82 -2.08 8.65
CA ILE A 43 -8.97 -1.27 8.17
C ILE A 43 -9.64 -2.00 7.02
#